data_AF-A0A512E4G0-F1
#
_entry.id   AF-A0A512E4G0-F1
#
_cell.length_a   1.000
_cell.length_b   1.000
_cell.length_c   1.000
_cell.angle_alpha   90.00
_cell.angle_beta   90.00
_cell.angle_gamma   90.00
#
_symmetry.space_group_name_H-M   'P 1'
#
loop_
_entity.id
_entity.type
_entity.pdbx_description
1 polymer ?
#
loop_
_entity_poly.entity_id
_entity_poly.type
_entity_poly.pdbx_seq_one_letter_code
_entity_poly.pdbx_strand_id
1 'polypeptide(L)' 'MRGFKAFGSADRFCLAFDEVHNFLRPASYVNQTVSLARRRVIHVRHVAALQDLISAA' A
#
# COMPACT_ATOMS: atom_id res chain seq x y z
N MET A 1 0.10 -4.04 23.88
CA MET A 1 0.06 -4.56 22.50
C MET A 1 0.47 -6.02 22.55
N ARG A 2 -0.43 -6.97 22.25
CA ARG A 2 -0.06 -8.39 22.13
C ARG A 2 0.65 -8.55 20.77
N GLY A 3 1.91 -8.95 20.77
CA GLY A 3 2.68 -9.20 19.55
C GLY A 3 2.16 -10.40 18.75
N PHE A 4 2.85 -10.73 17.67
CA PHE A 4 2.52 -11.89 16.84
C PHE A 4 2.66 -13.19 17.65
N LYS A 5 1.62 -14.04 17.58
CA LYS A 5 1.56 -15.29 18.36
C LYS A 5 2.32 -16.45 17.73
N ALA A 6 2.68 -16.36 16.45
CA ALA A 6 3.37 -17.40 15.72
C ALA A 6 4.66 -16.87 15.08
N PHE A 7 5.69 -17.72 15.08
CA PHE A 7 6.94 -17.45 14.40
C PHE A 7 6.69 -17.22 12.90
N GLY A 8 7.34 -16.20 12.33
CA GLY A 8 7.16 -15.82 10.92
C GLY A 8 5.87 -15.05 10.61
N SER A 9 4.92 -14.90 11.54
CA SER A 9 3.73 -14.06 11.28
C SER A 9 4.09 -12.58 11.16
N ALA A 10 5.09 -12.12 11.90
CA ALA A 10 5.61 -10.75 11.77
C ALA A 10 6.19 -10.51 10.37
N ASP A 11 7.00 -11.46 9.88
CA ASP A 11 7.63 -11.42 8.56
C ASP A 11 6.58 -11.37 7.44
N ARG A 12 5.62 -12.31 7.45
CA ARG A 12 4.51 -12.33 6.48
C ARG A 12 3.68 -11.06 6.52
N PHE A 13 3.43 -10.51 7.72
CA PHE A 13 2.71 -9.25 7.86
C PHE A 13 3.49 -8.10 7.23
N CYS A 14 4.80 -7.99 7.52
CA CYS A 14 5.64 -6.94 6.95
C CYS A 14 5.70 -7.06 5.42
N LEU A 15 5.84 -8.26 4.87
CA LEU A 15 5.85 -8.49 3.43
C LEU A 15 4.54 -8.01 2.76
N ALA A 16 3.39 -8.45 3.29
CA ALA A 16 2.09 -8.04 2.75
C ALA A 16 1.85 -6.53 2.93
N PHE A 17 2.26 -5.97 4.07
CA PHE A 17 2.15 -4.54 4.33
C PHE A 17 3.00 -3.73 3.36
N ASP A 18 4.26 -4.10 3.15
CA ASP A 18 5.17 -3.42 2.24
C ASP A 18 4.69 -3.51 0.79
N GLU A 19 4.11 -4.64 0.38
CA GLU A 19 3.52 -4.82 -0.95
C GLU A 19 2.37 -3.84 -1.18
N VAL A 20 1.38 -3.82 -0.29
CA VAL A 20 0.23 -2.91 -0.38
C VAL A 20 0.68 -1.46 -0.28
N HIS A 21 1.60 -1.15 0.63
CA HIS A 21 2.13 0.19 0.79
C HIS A 21 2.86 0.67 -0.48
N ASN A 22 3.69 -0.19 -1.10
CA ASN A 22 4.38 0.12 -2.34
C ASN A 22 3.41 0.30 -3.51
N PHE A 23 2.35 -0.51 -3.59
CA PHE A 23 1.31 -0.36 -4.60
C PHE A 23 0.56 0.98 -4.48
N LEU A 24 0.24 1.39 -3.24
CA LEU A 24 -0.46 2.66 -2.98
C LEU A 24 0.45 3.89 -3.09
N ARG A 25 1.76 3.71 -3.09
CA ARG A 25 2.74 4.79 -3.17
C ARG A 25 2.70 5.42 -4.57
N PRO A 26 2.55 6.75 -4.69
CA PRO A 26 2.69 7.42 -5.97
C PRO A 26 4.10 7.21 -6.52
N ALA A 27 4.21 6.72 -7.75
CA ALA A 27 5.48 6.69 -8.49
C ALA A 27 5.86 8.12 -8.92
N SER A 28 6.57 8.82 -8.04
CA SER A 28 7.11 10.16 -8.30
C SER A 28 8.63 10.13 -8.26
N TYR A 29 9.29 10.91 -9.10
CA TYR A 29 10.74 11.09 -9.03
C TYR A 29 11.16 11.76 -7.73
N VAL A 30 12.41 11.55 -7.32
CA VAL A 30 13.02 12.27 -6.20
C VAL A 30 12.92 13.78 -6.49
N ASN A 31 12.46 14.56 -5.51
CA ASN A 31 12.19 16.01 -5.61
C ASN A 31 11.08 16.44 -6.57
N GLN A 32 10.27 15.51 -7.09
CA GLN A 32 9.10 15.88 -7.87
C GLN A 32 8.03 16.53 -6.97
N THR A 33 7.70 17.79 -7.26
CA THR A 33 6.63 18.49 -6.54
C THR A 33 5.27 18.01 -7.04
N VAL A 34 4.68 17.07 -6.31
CA VAL A 34 3.30 16.60 -6.54
C VAL A 34 2.40 17.21 -5.49
N SER A 35 1.40 17.98 -5.92
CA SER A 35 0.42 18.60 -5.03
C SER A 35 -0.32 17.54 -4.19
N LEU A 36 -0.74 17.91 -2.99
CA LEU A 36 -1.50 17.02 -2.10
C LEU A 36 -2.80 16.53 -2.75
N ALA A 37 -3.48 17.41 -3.49
CA ALA A 37 -4.69 17.05 -4.23
C ALA A 37 -4.40 15.95 -5.27
N ARG A 38 -3.30 16.07 -6.02
CA ARG A 38 -2.91 15.05 -7.01
C ARG A 38 -2.55 13.72 -6.35
N ARG A 39 -1.83 13.74 -5.21
CA ARG A 39 -1.50 12.52 -4.45
C ARG A 39 -2.76 11.80 -3.97
N ARG A 40 -3.76 12.53 -3.46
CA ARG A 40 -5.05 11.97 -3.03
C ARG A 40 -5.78 11.28 -4.18
N VAL A 41 -5.84 11.91 -5.36
CA VAL A 41 -6.48 11.31 -6.54
C VAL A 41 -5.78 10.01 -6.96
N ILE A 42 -4.44 9.98 -6.98
CA ILE A 42 -3.68 8.77 -7.30
C ILE A 42 -3.98 7.67 -6.28
N HIS A 43 -3.95 8.00 -4.98
CA HIS A 43 -4.22 7.06 -3.92
C HIS A 43 -5.62 6.44 -4.02
N VAL A 44 -6.67 7.24 -4.20
CA VAL A 44 -8.05 6.74 -4.35
C VAL A 44 -8.18 5.80 -5.54
N ARG A 45 -7.54 6.12 -6.67
CA ARG A 45 -7.53 5.24 -7.85
C ARG A 45 -6.85 3.91 -7.57
N HIS A 46 -5.70 3.93 -6.90
CA HIS A 46 -4.99 2.70 -6.56
C HIS A 46 -5.79 1.87 -5.54
N VAL A 47 -6.41 2.50 -4.53
CA VAL A 47 -7.28 1.78 -3.59
C VAL A 47 -8.44 1.08 -4.30
N ALA A 48 -9.11 1.75 -5.24
CA ALA A 48 -10.18 1.13 -6.03
C ALA A 48 -9.66 -0.07 -6.84
N ALA A 49 -8.53 0.09 -7.55
CA ALA A 49 -7.93 -1.01 -8.31
C ALA A 49 -7.50 -2.18 -7.40
N LEU A 50 -6.99 -1.91 -6.20
CA LEU A 50 -6.64 -2.95 -5.24
C LEU A 50 -7.88 -3.69 -4.73
N GLN A 51 -8.99 -2.99 -4.48
CA GLN A 51 -10.25 -3.60 -4.09
C GLN A 51 -10.79 -4.52 -5.19
N ASP A 52 -10.69 -4.10 -6.46
CA ASP A 52 -11.08 -4.93 -7.60
C ASP A 52 -10.23 -6.21 -7.67
N LEU A 53 -8.91 -6.09 -7.51
CA LEU A 53 -7.99 -7.24 -7.50
C LEU A 53 -8.27 -8.22 -6.37
N ILE A 54 -8.51 -7.72 -5.15
CA ILE A 54 -8.83 -8.56 -3.99
C ILE A 54 -10.20 -9.23 -4.16
N SER A 55 -11.18 -8.56 -4.76
CA SER A 55 -12.51 -9.12 -4.98
C SER A 55 -12.56 -10.17 -6.09
N ALA A 56 -11.58 -10.14 -7.01
CA ALA A 56 -11.45 -11.10 -8.10
C ALA A 56 -10.61 -12.35 -7.76
N ALA A 57 -9.95 -12.36 -6.60
CA ALA A 57 -9.12 -13.47 -6.10
C ALA A 57 -9.91 -14.42 -5.19
#